data_AF-A0A920UW40-F1
#
_entry.id   AF-A0A920UW40-F1
#
_cell.length_a   1.000
_cell.length_b   1.000
_cell.length_c   1.000
_cell.angle_alpha   90.00
_cell.angle_beta   90.00
_cell.angle_gamma   90.00
#
_symmetry.space_group_name_H-M   'P 1'
#
loop_
_entity.id
_entity.type
_entity.pdbx_description
1 polymer ?
#
loop_
_entity_poly.entity_id
_entity_poly.type
_entity_poly.pdbx_seq_one_letter_code
_entity_poly.pdbx_strand_id
1 'polypeptide(L)'
;MRNAHDLSSDEDDDFRIQTAEQLMEEFNQIIGMVTIVIGGIVGISLLVGGIGIMNIMLVSVTERTREIGICKAIGAKRHHILMQFLIEALLLSLLGGMIGLAAGFGLGTLIATSIPGFPPATIPFWSIALALGFSGFVGVLFGILPAAKAANLDPIDALRYE
;
A
#
# COMPACT_ATOMS: atom_id res chain seq x y z
N MET A 1 -35.32 31.08 -22.16
CA MET A 1 -35.42 29.66 -22.55
C MET A 1 -36.88 29.22 -22.63
N ARG A 2 -37.72 29.39 -21.58
CA ARG A 2 -39.19 29.14 -21.69
C ARG A 2 -39.87 29.82 -22.87
N ASN A 3 -39.70 31.14 -22.99
CA ASN A 3 -40.23 31.90 -24.14
C ASN A 3 -39.59 31.53 -25.49
N ALA A 4 -38.43 30.86 -25.50
CA ALA A 4 -37.79 30.40 -26.74
C ALA A 4 -38.27 29.01 -27.14
N HIS A 5 -38.83 28.24 -26.20
CA HIS A 5 -39.46 26.94 -26.39
C HIS A 5 -41.01 27.06 -26.40
N ASP A 6 -41.52 28.29 -26.41
CA ASP A 6 -42.96 28.63 -26.43
C ASP A 6 -43.81 27.91 -25.35
N LEU A 7 -43.19 27.65 -24.18
CA LEU A 7 -43.84 26.99 -23.05
C LEU A 7 -44.71 27.98 -22.28
N SER A 8 -45.97 27.61 -22.04
CA SER A 8 -46.88 28.38 -21.20
C SER A 8 -46.49 28.34 -19.71
N SER A 9 -47.12 29.18 -18.90
CA SER A 9 -46.82 29.30 -17.46
C SER A 9 -47.09 28.02 -16.67
N ASP A 10 -47.96 27.15 -17.20
CA ASP A 10 -48.47 25.94 -16.54
C ASP A 10 -47.85 24.65 -17.12
N GLU A 11 -46.98 24.77 -18.13
CA GLU A 11 -46.25 23.64 -18.71
C GLU A 11 -44.91 23.43 -18.02
N ASP A 12 -44.52 22.16 -17.87
CA ASP A 12 -43.24 21.75 -17.31
C ASP A 12 -42.08 22.15 -18.23
N ASP A 13 -40.97 22.57 -17.63
CA ASP A 13 -39.77 22.97 -18.38
C ASP A 13 -39.15 21.77 -19.12
N ASP A 14 -39.07 21.84 -20.44
CA ASP A 14 -38.50 20.80 -21.31
C ASP A 14 -36.97 20.95 -21.55
N PHE A 15 -36.34 21.94 -20.92
CA PHE A 15 -34.92 22.24 -21.07
C PHE A 15 -34.16 22.17 -19.74
N ARG A 16 -32.93 21.64 -19.78
CA ARG A 16 -31.98 21.65 -18.65
C ARG A 16 -30.88 22.66 -18.91
N ILE A 17 -30.72 23.62 -18.00
CA ILE A 17 -29.55 24.50 -17.98
C ILE A 17 -28.47 23.80 -17.17
N GLN A 18 -27.54 23.12 -17.85
CA GLN A 18 -26.32 22.61 -17.22
C GLN A 18 -25.19 23.62 -17.42
N THR A 19 -24.60 24.07 -16.32
CA THR A 19 -23.36 24.86 -16.38
C THR A 19 -22.15 23.93 -16.46
N ALA A 20 -21.03 24.43 -17.02
CA ALA A 20 -19.78 23.69 -16.99
C ALA A 20 -19.34 23.35 -15.56
N GLU A 21 -19.68 24.21 -14.59
CA GLU A 21 -19.39 24.00 -13.17
C GLU A 21 -20.18 22.82 -12.58
N GLN A 22 -21.48 22.71 -12.86
CA GLN A 22 -22.29 21.57 -12.44
C GLN A 22 -21.76 20.24 -13.01
N LEU A 23 -21.35 20.24 -14.28
CA LEU A 23 -20.75 19.05 -14.90
C LEU A 23 -19.43 18.66 -14.22
N MET A 24 -18.56 19.63 -13.92
CA MET A 24 -17.30 19.39 -13.22
C MET A 24 -17.52 18.87 -11.79
N GLU A 25 -18.54 19.39 -11.09
CA GLU A 25 -18.88 18.93 -9.75
C GLU A 25 -19.38 17.47 -9.75
N GLU A 26 -20.24 17.10 -10.71
CA GLU A 26 -20.65 15.71 -10.92
C GLU A 26 -19.43 14.79 -11.18
N PHE A 27 -18.51 15.20 -12.06
CA PHE A 27 -17.28 14.43 -12.33
C PHE A 27 -16.39 14.28 -11.09
N ASN A 28 -16.18 15.36 -10.34
CA ASN A 28 -15.37 15.33 -9.12
C ASN A 28 -15.98 14.42 -8.05
N GLN A 29 -17.31 14.42 -7.93
CA GLN A 29 -18.02 13.53 -7.02
C GLN A 29 -17.81 12.06 -7.39
N ILE A 30 -17.89 11.72 -8.68
CA ILE A 30 -17.64 10.36 -9.18
C ILE A 30 -16.18 9.95 -8.91
N ILE A 31 -15.21 10.80 -9.25
CA ILE A 31 -13.78 10.53 -9.01
C ILE A 31 -13.49 10.35 -7.51
N GLY A 32 -14.11 11.18 -6.66
CA GLY A 32 -13.99 11.08 -5.21
C GLY A 32 -14.52 9.76 -4.68
N MET A 33 -15.70 9.32 -5.13
CA MET A 33 -16.27 8.02 -4.76
C MET A 33 -15.36 6.86 -5.19
N VAL A 34 -14.86 6.89 -6.42
CA VAL A 34 -13.91 5.87 -6.93
C VAL A 34 -12.64 5.84 -6.08
N THR A 35 -12.11 7.01 -5.71
CA THR A 35 -10.90 7.13 -4.88
C THR A 35 -11.09 6.53 -3.50
N ILE A 36 -12.26 6.74 -2.86
CA ILE A 36 -12.57 6.15 -1.55
C ILE A 36 -12.63 4.61 -1.66
N VAL A 37 -13.30 4.10 -2.69
CA VAL A 37 -13.43 2.64 -2.90
C VAL A 37 -12.07 2.00 -3.15
N ILE A 38 -11.27 2.57 -4.06
CA ILE A 38 -9.91 2.08 -4.35
C ILE A 38 -9.03 2.20 -3.11
N GLY A 39 -9.13 3.30 -2.36
CA GLY A 39 -8.41 3.50 -1.11
C GLY A 39 -8.74 2.42 -0.08
N GLY A 40 -10.01 2.03 0.03
CA GLY A 40 -10.45 0.91 0.87
C GLY A 40 -9.85 -0.43 0.44
N ILE A 41 -9.88 -0.74 -0.86
CA ILE A 41 -9.30 -1.97 -1.43
C ILE A 41 -7.79 -2.03 -1.17
N VAL A 42 -7.10 -0.90 -1.40
CA VAL A 42 -5.66 -0.76 -1.14
C VAL A 42 -5.38 -0.97 0.34
N GLY A 43 -6.14 -0.35 1.24
CA GLY A 43 -6.00 -0.52 2.69
C GLY A 43 -6.13 -1.97 3.15
N ILE A 44 -7.16 -2.69 2.66
CA ILE A 44 -7.34 -4.11 2.97
C ILE A 44 -6.19 -4.95 2.40
N SER A 45 -5.76 -4.67 1.16
CA SER A 45 -4.66 -5.39 0.51
C SER A 45 -3.34 -5.21 1.26
N LEU A 46 -3.09 -4.02 1.80
CA LEU A 46 -1.93 -3.72 2.62
C LEU A 46 -1.96 -4.47 3.96
N LEU A 47 -3.13 -4.58 4.59
CA LEU A 47 -3.29 -5.37 5.80
C LEU A 47 -2.99 -6.86 5.54
N VAL A 48 -3.56 -7.43 4.47
CA VAL A 48 -3.33 -8.84 4.10
C VAL A 48 -1.86 -9.06 3.74
N GLY A 49 -1.25 -8.15 2.97
CA GLY A 49 0.17 -8.20 2.64
C GLY A 49 1.07 -8.09 3.88
N GLY A 50 0.72 -7.20 4.81
CA GLY A 50 1.42 -7.03 6.09
C GLY A 50 1.36 -8.29 6.96
N ILE A 51 0.19 -8.95 7.04
CA ILE A 51 0.05 -10.25 7.72
C ILE A 51 0.92 -11.30 7.05
N GLY A 52 1.01 -11.29 5.71
CA GLY A 52 1.92 -12.16 4.96
C GLY A 52 3.39 -11.96 5.35
N ILE A 53 3.86 -10.71 5.42
CA ILE A 53 5.21 -10.37 5.87
C ILE A 53 5.43 -10.89 7.29
N MET A 54 4.49 -10.63 8.20
CA MET A 54 4.57 -11.08 9.59
C MET A 54 4.69 -12.61 9.69
N ASN A 55 3.89 -13.35 8.93
CA ASN A 55 3.93 -14.82 8.93
C ASN A 55 5.25 -15.38 8.40
N ILE A 56 5.74 -14.86 7.27
CA ILE A 56 7.03 -15.28 6.71
C ILE A 56 8.15 -15.00 7.72
N MET A 57 8.13 -13.84 8.37
CA MET A 57 9.11 -13.49 9.39
C MET A 57 9.00 -14.38 10.63
N LEU A 58 7.80 -14.71 11.09
CA LEU A 58 7.62 -15.65 12.21
C LEU A 58 8.20 -17.03 11.90
N VAL A 59 7.94 -17.55 10.71
CA VAL A 59 8.49 -18.85 10.25
C VAL A 59 10.02 -18.77 10.15
N SER A 60 10.55 -17.72 9.54
CA SER A 60 12.01 -17.54 9.41
C SER A 60 12.71 -17.45 10.77
N VAL A 61 12.10 -16.77 11.75
CA VAL A 61 12.63 -16.72 13.12
C VAL A 61 12.63 -18.10 13.76
N THR A 62 11.56 -18.89 13.55
CA THR A 62 11.51 -20.24 14.10
C THR A 62 12.55 -21.17 13.46
N GLU A 63 12.77 -21.09 12.15
CA GLU A 63 13.79 -21.86 11.44
C GLU A 63 15.21 -21.48 11.89
N ARG A 64 15.47 -20.18 12.11
CA ARG A 64 16.78 -19.66 12.55
C ARG A 64 16.93 -19.59 14.07
N THR A 65 16.05 -20.24 14.85
CA THR A 65 16.03 -20.17 16.32
C THR A 65 17.38 -20.51 16.94
N ARG A 66 17.99 -21.63 16.51
CA ARG A 66 19.27 -22.11 17.05
C ARG A 66 20.42 -21.17 16.74
N GLU A 67 20.45 -20.58 15.54
CA GLU A 67 21.46 -19.60 15.14
C GLU A 67 21.38 -18.33 16.00
N ILE A 68 20.16 -17.83 16.26
CA ILE A 68 19.91 -16.68 17.14
C ILE A 68 20.37 -17.01 18.58
N GLY A 69 20.09 -18.22 19.05
CA GLY A 69 20.51 -18.73 20.35
C GLY A 69 22.03 -18.73 20.52
N ILE A 70 22.76 -19.24 19.52
CA ILE A 70 24.24 -19.23 19.50
C ILE A 70 24.76 -17.79 19.55
N CYS A 71 24.23 -16.90 18.71
CA CYS A 71 24.62 -15.49 18.67
C CYS A 71 24.41 -14.79 20.02
N LYS A 72 23.30 -15.06 20.70
CA LYS A 72 23.05 -14.50 22.05
C LYS A 72 23.95 -15.11 23.11
N ALA A 73 24.27 -16.40 23.03
CA ALA A 73 25.18 -17.07 23.97
C ALA A 73 26.59 -16.49 23.91
N ILE A 74 27.04 -16.03 22.74
CA ILE A 74 28.33 -15.34 22.55
C ILE A 74 28.26 -13.82 22.83
N GLY A 75 27.11 -13.30 23.29
CA GLY A 75 26.98 -11.92 23.77
C GLY A 75 26.25 -10.95 22.84
N ALA A 76 25.56 -11.39 21.78
CA ALA A 76 24.74 -10.50 20.96
C ALA A 76 23.61 -9.86 21.78
N LYS A 77 23.56 -8.52 21.77
CA LYS A 77 22.50 -7.76 22.45
C LYS A 77 21.17 -7.92 21.72
N ARG A 78 20.05 -7.88 22.46
CA ARG A 78 18.68 -7.95 21.93
C ARG A 78 18.44 -6.96 20.78
N HIS A 79 19.00 -5.74 20.90
CA HIS A 79 18.87 -4.70 19.88
C HIS A 79 19.52 -5.06 18.53
N HIS A 80 20.63 -5.81 18.52
CA HIS A 80 21.28 -6.21 17.25
C HIS A 80 20.39 -7.20 16.48
N ILE A 81 19.83 -8.18 17.20
CA ILE A 81 18.90 -9.15 16.61
C ILE A 81 17.61 -8.44 16.13
N LEU A 82 17.08 -7.53 16.94
CA LEU A 82 15.91 -6.74 16.57
C LEU A 82 16.15 -5.95 15.27
N MET A 83 17.26 -5.22 15.19
CA MET A 83 17.59 -4.42 14.01
C MET A 83 17.83 -5.27 12.77
N GLN A 84 18.45 -6.43 12.88
CA GLN A 84 18.65 -7.34 11.75
C GLN A 84 17.31 -7.77 11.12
N PHE A 85 16.39 -8.28 11.94
CA PHE A 85 15.07 -8.70 11.45
C PHE A 85 14.22 -7.53 10.97
N LEU A 86 14.35 -6.36 11.61
CA LEU A 86 13.64 -5.16 11.15
C LEU A 86 14.14 -4.68 9.79
N ILE A 87 15.46 -4.73 9.56
CA ILE A 87 16.07 -4.42 8.26
C ILE A 87 15.64 -5.45 7.22
N GLU A 88 15.57 -6.74 7.56
CA GLU A 88 15.08 -7.80 6.65
C GLU A 88 13.63 -7.54 6.23
N ALA A 89 12.74 -7.23 7.18
CA ALA A 89 11.36 -6.85 6.89
C ALA A 89 11.26 -5.57 6.06
N LEU A 90 12.06 -4.55 6.38
CA LEU A 90 12.12 -3.29 5.62
C LEU A 90 12.58 -3.54 4.18
N LEU A 91 13.65 -4.32 3.98
CA LEU A 91 14.16 -4.64 2.65
C LEU A 91 13.13 -5.44 1.83
N LEU A 92 12.47 -6.44 2.43
CA LEU A 92 11.41 -7.20 1.77
C LEU A 92 10.26 -6.29 1.34
N SER A 93 9.83 -5.37 2.22
CA SER A 93 8.76 -4.42 1.89
C SER A 93 9.18 -3.45 0.79
N LEU A 94 10.38 -2.86 0.85
CA LEU A 94 10.89 -1.94 -0.16
C LEU A 94 11.10 -2.61 -1.52
N LEU A 95 11.60 -3.85 -1.55
CA LEU A 95 11.71 -4.64 -2.78
C LEU A 95 10.33 -4.89 -3.38
N GLY A 96 9.36 -5.33 -2.57
CA GLY A 96 7.98 -5.50 -3.01
C GLY A 96 7.36 -4.18 -3.51
N GLY A 97 7.62 -3.07 -2.82
CA GLY A 97 7.18 -1.73 -3.21
C GLY A 97 7.79 -1.26 -4.53
N MET A 98 9.09 -1.49 -4.76
CA MET A 98 9.75 -1.18 -6.03
C MET A 98 9.20 -2.02 -7.17
N ILE A 99 9.00 -3.33 -6.97
CA ILE A 99 8.41 -4.22 -7.97
C ILE A 99 6.97 -3.78 -8.29
N GLY A 100 6.18 -3.48 -7.27
CA GLY A 100 4.81 -2.97 -7.42
C GLY A 100 4.77 -1.64 -8.17
N LEU A 101 5.69 -0.73 -7.89
CA LEU A 101 5.79 0.56 -8.57
C LEU A 101 6.19 0.40 -10.04
N ALA A 102 7.16 -0.46 -10.33
CA ALA A 102 7.56 -0.79 -11.70
C ALA A 102 6.41 -1.44 -12.49
N ALA A 103 5.70 -2.40 -11.89
CA ALA A 103 4.55 -3.05 -12.49
C ALA A 103 3.38 -2.07 -12.72
N GLY A 104 3.08 -1.21 -11.73
CA GLY A 104 2.04 -0.19 -11.83
C GLY A 104 2.33 0.83 -12.92
N PHE A 105 3.57 1.33 -12.99
CA PHE A 105 3.98 2.23 -14.07
C PHE A 105 3.94 1.56 -15.45
N GLY A 106 4.43 0.31 -15.55
CA GLY A 106 4.40 -0.46 -16.80
C GLY A 106 2.98 -0.71 -17.31
N LEU A 107 2.07 -1.14 -16.43
CA LEU A 107 0.66 -1.33 -16.77
C LEU A 107 -0.04 -0.01 -17.11
N GLY A 108 0.22 1.05 -16.34
CA GLY A 108 -0.36 2.37 -16.57
C GLY A 108 0.03 2.96 -17.92
N THR A 109 1.31 2.86 -18.29
CA THR A 109 1.81 3.31 -19.60
C THR A 109 1.25 2.46 -20.74
N LEU A 110 1.18 1.13 -20.58
CA LEU A 110 0.61 0.23 -21.60
C LEU A 110 -0.87 0.56 -21.88
N ILE A 111 -1.67 0.78 -20.84
CA ILE A 111 -3.08 1.17 -20.96
C ILE A 111 -3.20 2.53 -21.66
N ALA A 112 -2.41 3.53 -21.23
CA ALA A 112 -2.44 4.86 -21.81
C ALA A 112 -2.09 4.88 -23.31
N THR A 113 -1.19 3.99 -23.77
CA THR A 113 -0.85 3.86 -25.19
C THR A 113 -1.85 3.05 -26.00
N SER A 114 -2.62 2.15 -25.36
CA SER A 114 -3.55 1.25 -26.04
C SER A 114 -4.94 1.86 -26.28
N ILE A 115 -5.32 2.89 -25.50
CA ILE A 115 -6.62 3.54 -25.59
C ILE A 115 -6.46 4.93 -26.23
N PRO A 116 -7.00 5.15 -27.45
CA PRO A 116 -6.96 6.46 -28.10
C PRO A 116 -7.66 7.54 -27.24
N GLY A 117 -6.97 8.64 -26.98
CA GLY A 117 -7.51 9.77 -26.19
C GLY A 117 -7.41 9.61 -24.67
N PHE A 118 -6.77 8.55 -24.16
CA PHE A 118 -6.56 8.38 -22.72
C PHE A 118 -5.47 9.34 -22.19
N PRO A 119 -5.64 9.92 -20.98
CA PRO A 119 -4.63 10.82 -20.41
C PRO A 119 -3.26 10.15 -20.23
N PRO A 120 -2.15 10.88 -20.42
CA PRO A 120 -0.82 10.34 -20.21
C PRO A 120 -0.61 9.94 -18.74
N ALA A 121 -0.05 8.75 -18.53
CA ALA A 121 0.30 8.24 -17.21
C ALA A 121 1.50 9.01 -16.63
N THR A 122 1.23 10.17 -16.04
CA THR A 122 2.24 10.99 -15.36
C THR A 122 2.22 10.70 -13.87
N ILE A 123 3.35 10.19 -13.34
CA ILE A 123 3.49 9.91 -11.91
C ILE A 123 4.40 10.98 -11.31
N PRO A 124 3.90 11.82 -10.38
CA PRO A 124 4.74 12.82 -9.75
C PRO A 124 5.70 12.18 -8.74
N PHE A 125 6.91 12.75 -8.62
CA PHE A 125 7.96 12.22 -7.73
C PHE A 125 7.51 12.07 -6.26
N TRP A 126 6.67 12.98 -5.76
CA TRP A 126 6.15 12.90 -4.40
C TRP A 126 5.29 11.64 -4.18
N SER A 127 4.55 11.18 -5.19
CA SER A 127 3.73 9.97 -5.10
C SER A 127 4.59 8.72 -5.04
N ILE A 128 5.74 8.70 -5.72
CA ILE A 128 6.73 7.61 -5.66
C ILE A 128 7.33 7.53 -4.25
N ALA A 129 7.74 8.68 -3.72
CA ALA A 129 8.30 8.76 -2.36
C ALA A 129 7.27 8.33 -1.31
N LEU A 130 6.00 8.75 -1.47
CA LEU A 130 4.91 8.34 -0.58
C LEU A 130 4.67 6.84 -0.67
N ALA A 131 4.61 6.25 -1.87
CA ALA A 131 4.39 4.81 -2.05
C ALA A 131 5.51 3.97 -1.40
N LEU A 132 6.78 4.31 -1.64
CA LEU A 132 7.92 3.61 -1.03
C LEU A 132 7.98 3.82 0.48
N GLY A 133 7.76 5.05 0.95
CA GLY A 133 7.72 5.37 2.38
C GLY A 133 6.61 4.63 3.11
N PHE A 134 5.42 4.56 2.51
CA PHE A 134 4.28 3.85 3.05
C PHE A 134 4.50 2.34 3.07
N SER A 135 5.09 1.77 2.00
CA SER A 135 5.46 0.36 1.95
C SER A 135 6.48 0.00 3.04
N GLY A 136 7.53 0.82 3.21
CA GLY A 136 8.51 0.65 4.29
C GLY A 136 7.89 0.77 5.68
N PHE A 137 6.97 1.73 5.88
CA PHE A 137 6.23 1.88 7.13
C PHE A 137 5.42 0.61 7.48
N VAL A 138 4.70 0.05 6.51
CA VAL A 138 3.96 -1.20 6.69
C VAL A 138 4.90 -2.37 7.01
N GLY A 139 6.03 -2.48 6.30
CA GLY A 139 7.05 -3.51 6.58
C GLY A 139 7.59 -3.44 8.00
N VAL A 140 7.90 -2.23 8.48
CA VAL A 140 8.33 -1.99 9.87
C VAL A 140 7.22 -2.36 10.86
N LEU A 141 6.00 -1.87 10.64
CA LEU A 141 4.87 -2.09 11.55
C LEU A 141 4.58 -3.58 11.77
N PHE A 142 4.51 -4.35 10.69
CA PHE A 142 4.28 -5.80 10.77
C PHE A 142 5.54 -6.61 11.13
N GLY A 143 6.74 -6.06 10.90
CA GLY A 143 8.02 -6.70 11.24
C GLY A 143 8.45 -6.56 12.70
N ILE A 144 7.95 -5.55 13.43
CA ILE A 144 8.32 -5.31 14.84
C ILE A 144 7.96 -6.49 15.73
N LEU A 145 6.76 -7.06 15.60
CA LEU A 145 6.32 -8.19 16.42
C LEU A 145 7.23 -9.43 16.29
N PRO A 146 7.48 -9.98 15.08
CA PRO A 146 8.38 -11.12 14.93
C PRO A 146 9.82 -10.79 15.31
N ALA A 147 10.31 -9.58 14.97
CA ALA A 147 11.66 -9.16 15.35
C ALA A 147 11.82 -9.08 16.88
N ALA A 148 10.82 -8.57 17.60
CA ALA A 148 10.80 -8.55 19.05
C ALA A 148 10.74 -9.96 19.64
N LYS A 149 9.99 -10.87 19.02
CA LYS A 149 9.96 -12.28 19.41
C LYS A 149 11.37 -12.89 19.30
N ALA A 150 12.03 -12.74 18.16
CA ALA A 150 13.42 -13.17 17.93
C ALA A 150 14.40 -12.60 18.97
N ALA A 151 14.31 -11.29 19.21
CA ALA A 151 15.16 -10.55 20.13
C ALA A 151 14.95 -10.97 21.60
N ASN A 152 13.83 -11.58 21.96
CA ASN A 152 13.54 -12.04 23.32
C ASN A 152 13.71 -13.55 23.56
N LEU A 153 14.09 -14.36 22.56
CA LEU A 153 14.43 -15.77 22.80
C LEU A 153 15.53 -15.94 23.85
N ASP A 154 15.33 -16.88 24.77
CA ASP A 154 16.35 -17.26 25.75
C ASP A 154 17.39 -18.20 25.11
N PRO A 155 18.70 -17.95 25.30
CA PRO A 155 19.75 -18.73 24.64
C PRO A 155 19.70 -20.22 25.00
N ILE A 156 19.34 -20.53 26.25
CA ILE A 156 19.27 -21.90 26.75
C ILE A 156 18.14 -22.67 26.05
N ASP A 157 16.95 -22.05 25.94
CA ASP A 157 15.80 -22.67 25.26
C ASP A 157 16.02 -22.78 23.75
N ALA A 158 16.65 -21.77 23.14
CA ALA A 158 16.98 -21.77 21.72
C ALA A 158 18.00 -22.85 21.33
N LEU A 159 18.90 -23.24 22.24
CA LEU A 159 19.89 -24.31 22.02
C LEU A 159 19.33 -25.72 22.32
N ARG A 160 18.24 -25.78 23.09
CA ARG A 160 17.55 -27.03 23.45
C ARG A 160 16.48 -27.42 22.43
N TYR A 161 16.20 -26.54 21.47
CA TYR A 161 15.30 -26.77 20.36
C TYR A 161 15.96 -27.75 19.36
N GLU A 162 15.32 -28.90 19.12
CA GLU A 162 15.64 -29.80 17.99
C GLU A 162 15.06 -29.26 16.69
#